data_AF-A0A7Y2X9C3-F1
#
_entry.id   AF-A0A7Y2X9C3-F1
#
_cell.length_a   1.000
_cell.length_b   1.000
_cell.length_c   1.000
_cell.angle_alpha   90.00
_cell.angle_beta   90.00
_cell.angle_gamma   90.00
#
_symmetry.space_group_name_H-M   'P 1'
#
loop_
_entity.id
_entity.type
_entity.pdbx_description
1 polymer ?
#
loop_
_entity_poly.entity_id
_entity_poly.type
_entity_poly.pdbx_seq_one_letter_code
_entity_poly.pdbx_strand_id
1 'polypeptide(L)'
;MRVLFLADTDSPHTLKWAKSLIKTNVEVGIFTLHTPNMDLYSDEPEIVIESLNASRELQSKKETNIGKLIYFKSFHEVRKVIKKFNPDIVHSHYASSYGLVGALSNFHPYLISVWGSDIY
;
A
#
# COMPACT_ATOMS: atom_id res chain seq x y z
N MET A 1 -10.56 6.94 -13.55
CA MET A 1 -10.01 7.48 -12.29
C MET A 1 -8.95 6.49 -11.79
N ARG A 2 -7.87 6.96 -11.19
CA ARG A 2 -6.73 6.13 -10.79
C ARG A 2 -6.54 6.23 -9.28
N VAL A 3 -6.62 5.10 -8.59
CA VAL A 3 -6.48 5.05 -7.13
C VAL A 3 -5.25 4.24 -6.79
N LEU A 4 -4.34 4.85 -6.02
CA LEU A 4 -3.19 4.15 -5.46
C LEU A 4 -3.46 3.80 -4.00
N PHE A 5 -3.56 2.50 -3.72
CA PHE A 5 -3.59 1.99 -2.37
C PHE A 5 -2.19 1.91 -1.77
N LEU A 6 -2.04 2.41 -0.54
CA LEU A 6 -0.88 2.07 0.29
C LEU A 6 -1.37 1.05 1.30
N ALA A 7 -1.09 -0.24 1.05
CA ALA A 7 -1.78 -1.32 1.74
C ALA A 7 -1.00 -2.63 1.74
N ASP A 8 -1.29 -3.50 2.71
CA ASP A 8 -0.83 -4.90 2.68
C ASP A 8 -1.68 -5.68 1.66
N THR A 9 -1.02 -6.32 0.69
CA THR A 9 -1.65 -7.12 -0.37
C THR A 9 -2.35 -8.36 0.13
N ASP A 10 -1.95 -8.89 1.29
CA ASP A 10 -2.50 -10.13 1.83
C ASP A 10 -3.71 -9.85 2.74
N SER A 11 -4.02 -8.57 2.97
CA SER A 11 -5.19 -8.17 3.77
C SER A 11 -6.49 -8.47 3.02
N PRO A 12 -7.47 -9.13 3.67
CA PRO A 12 -8.79 -9.33 3.10
C PRO A 12 -9.49 -8.02 2.74
N HIS A 13 -9.19 -6.92 3.44
CA HIS A 13 -9.74 -5.61 3.13
C HIS A 13 -9.17 -5.07 1.81
N THR A 14 -7.85 -5.14 1.62
CA THR A 14 -7.19 -4.70 0.38
C THR A 14 -7.71 -5.48 -0.82
N LEU A 15 -7.79 -6.82 -0.71
CA LEU A 15 -8.33 -7.67 -1.78
C LEU A 15 -9.75 -7.28 -2.17
N LYS A 16 -10.65 -7.13 -1.19
CA LYS A 16 -12.05 -6.76 -1.46
C LYS A 16 -12.15 -5.40 -2.14
N TRP A 17 -11.41 -4.40 -1.66
CA TRP A 17 -11.41 -3.06 -2.25
C TRP A 17 -10.85 -3.07 -3.67
N ALA A 18 -9.67 -3.64 -3.87
CA ALA A 18 -9.02 -3.67 -5.18
C ALA A 18 -9.87 -4.41 -6.22
N LYS A 19 -10.29 -5.64 -5.92
CA LYS A 19 -11.10 -6.46 -6.84
C LYS A 19 -12.49 -5.87 -7.11
N SER A 20 -13.05 -5.11 -6.17
CA SER A 20 -14.33 -4.44 -6.39
C SER A 20 -14.19 -3.20 -7.27
N LEU A 21 -13.12 -2.42 -7.10
CA LEU A 21 -12.94 -1.16 -7.84
C LEU A 21 -12.58 -1.39 -9.30
N ILE A 22 -11.75 -2.39 -9.61
CA ILE A 22 -11.41 -2.70 -11.02
C ILE A 22 -12.60 -3.16 -11.86
N LYS A 23 -13.70 -3.61 -11.23
CA LYS A 23 -14.97 -3.94 -11.92
C LYS A 23 -15.74 -2.69 -12.34
N THR A 24 -15.21 -1.51 -12.02
CA THR A 24 -15.74 -0.20 -12.41
C THR A 24 -14.72 0.50 -13.30
N ASN A 25 -14.97 1.75 -13.70
CA ASN A 25 -14.03 2.52 -14.53
C ASN A 25 -12.87 3.13 -13.70
N VAL A 26 -12.29 2.35 -12.79
CA VAL A 26 -11.22 2.74 -11.87
C VAL A 26 -9.99 1.86 -12.08
N GLU A 27 -8.87 2.51 -12.39
CA GLU A 27 -7.56 1.85 -12.40
C GLU A 27 -7.03 1.78 -10.98
N VAL A 28 -6.57 0.60 -10.58
CA VAL A 28 -6.09 0.34 -9.21
C VAL A 28 -4.62 0.02 -9.21
N GLY A 29 -3.87 0.80 -8.45
CA GLY A 29 -2.48 0.51 -8.07
C GLY A 29 -2.40 0.14 -6.60
N ILE A 30 -1.47 -0.74 -6.22
CA ILE A 30 -1.19 -1.09 -4.83
C ILE A 30 0.31 -0.97 -4.59
N PHE A 31 0.69 -0.15 -3.63
CA PHE A 31 2.02 -0.18 -3.04
C PHE A 31 1.99 -0.94 -1.71
N THR A 32 2.82 -1.98 -1.61
CA THR A 32 2.97 -2.79 -0.39
C THR A 32 4.41 -2.78 0.12
N LEU A 33 4.58 -2.87 1.43
CA LEU A 33 5.93 -2.95 2.02
C LEU A 33 6.52 -4.35 1.85
N HIS A 34 5.69 -5.38 1.87
CA HIS A 34 6.12 -6.78 1.89
C HIS A 34 6.07 -7.42 0.52
N THR A 35 6.80 -8.51 0.36
CA THR A 35 6.70 -9.36 -0.83
C THR A 35 5.23 -9.81 -1.00
N PRO A 36 4.59 -9.46 -2.13
CA PRO A 36 3.18 -9.77 -2.33
C PRO A 36 2.99 -11.24 -2.69
N ASN A 37 1.88 -11.84 -2.24
CA ASN A 37 1.41 -13.10 -2.81
C ASN A 37 0.63 -12.84 -4.10
N MET A 38 1.29 -13.01 -5.24
CA MET A 38 0.70 -12.75 -6.56
C MET A 38 -0.45 -13.70 -6.93
N ASP A 39 -0.53 -14.88 -6.32
CA ASP A 39 -1.62 -15.83 -6.60
C ASP A 39 -2.99 -15.24 -6.22
N LEU A 40 -3.04 -14.38 -5.20
CA LEU A 40 -4.25 -13.70 -4.75
C LEU A 40 -4.82 -12.69 -5.77
N TYR A 41 -4.00 -12.30 -6.75
CA TYR A 41 -4.32 -11.30 -7.78
C TYR A 41 -4.22 -11.89 -9.21
N SER A 42 -4.03 -13.20 -9.33
CA SER A 42 -3.82 -13.89 -10.61
C SER A 42 -5.01 -13.78 -11.57
N ASP A 43 -6.22 -13.61 -11.03
CA ASP A 43 -7.47 -13.39 -11.74
C ASP A 43 -7.67 -11.94 -12.20
N GLU A 44 -6.82 -11.01 -11.77
CA GLU A 44 -7.01 -9.56 -11.95
C GLU A 44 -5.71 -8.86 -12.38
N PRO A 45 -5.17 -9.18 -13.58
CA PRO A 45 -3.86 -8.70 -14.05
C PRO A 45 -3.79 -7.18 -14.29
N GLU A 46 -4.95 -6.52 -14.35
CA GLU A 46 -5.09 -5.06 -14.46
C GLU A 46 -4.56 -4.33 -13.20
N ILE A 47 -4.53 -5.00 -12.04
CA ILE A 47 -4.07 -4.40 -10.79
C ILE A 47 -2.54 -4.26 -10.82
N VAL A 48 -2.07 -3.02 -10.77
CA VAL A 48 -0.64 -2.72 -10.74
C VAL A 48 -0.12 -2.84 -9.30
N ILE A 49 0.77 -3.80 -9.03
CA ILE A 49 1.35 -4.01 -7.71
C ILE A 49 2.82 -3.61 -7.72
N GLU A 50 3.20 -2.70 -6.81
CA GLU A 50 4.58 -2.28 -6.55
C GLU A 50 4.95 -2.65 -5.12
N SER A 51 6.15 -3.21 -4.91
CA SER A 51 6.58 -3.66 -3.59
C SER A 51 8.02 -3.27 -3.27
N LEU A 52 8.29 -2.98 -1.99
CA LEU A 52 9.64 -2.91 -1.46
C LEU A 52 10.31 -4.29 -1.28
N ASN A 53 9.54 -5.37 -1.39
CA ASN A 53 9.96 -6.74 -1.17
C ASN A 53 10.64 -6.93 0.20
N ALA A 54 10.18 -6.24 1.23
CA ALA A 54 10.69 -6.43 2.58
C ALA A 54 10.16 -7.74 3.17
N SER A 55 11.05 -8.57 3.71
CA SER A 55 10.62 -9.77 4.45
C SER A 55 9.85 -9.37 5.71
N ARG A 56 8.72 -10.03 5.96
CA ARG A 56 7.91 -9.85 7.18
C ARG A 56 8.74 -10.14 8.44
N GLU A 57 9.67 -11.11 8.38
CA GLU A 57 10.57 -11.46 9.47
C GLU A 57 11.59 -10.35 9.80
N LEU A 58 12.05 -9.61 8.78
CA LEU A 58 12.97 -8.49 8.98
C LEU A 58 12.26 -7.30 9.64
N GLN A 59 10.96 -7.12 9.37
CA GLN A 59 10.17 -6.07 9.98
C GLN A 59 9.77 -6.40 11.44
N SER A 60 9.51 -7.68 11.75
CA SER A 60 9.09 -8.10 13.10
C SER A 60 10.19 -7.96 14.15
N LYS A 61 11.47 -7.87 13.74
CA LYS A 61 12.62 -7.50 14.59
C LYS A 61 12.59 -5.99 14.90
N LYS A 62 11.54 -5.56 15.60
CA LYS A 62 11.19 -4.17 16.00
C LYS A 62 12.33 -3.40 16.68
N GLU A 63 13.31 -4.09 17.26
CA GLU A 63 14.43 -3.46 17.99
C GLU A 63 15.66 -3.16 17.13
N THR A 64 15.68 -3.53 15.86
CA THR A 64 16.85 -3.32 15.00
C THR A 64 16.70 -2.08 14.11
N ASN A 65 17.82 -1.40 13.84
CA ASN A 65 17.89 -0.26 12.89
C ASN A 65 17.30 -0.57 11.49
N ILE A 66 17.16 -1.85 11.16
CA ILE A 66 16.63 -2.38 9.90
C ILE A 66 15.15 -2.03 9.73
N GLY A 67 14.33 -2.16 10.79
CA GLY A 67 12.90 -1.82 10.72
C GLY A 67 12.67 -0.34 10.40
N LYS A 68 13.45 0.55 11.03
CA LYS A 68 13.42 1.99 10.75
C LYS A 68 13.87 2.31 9.33
N LEU A 69 14.89 1.61 8.82
CA LEU A 69 15.38 1.79 7.46
C LEU A 69 14.33 1.39 6.41
N ILE A 70 13.53 0.34 6.65
CA ILE A 70 12.42 -0.05 5.77
C ILE A 70 11.40 1.09 5.63
N TYR A 71 10.99 1.70 6.74
CA TYR A 71 10.09 2.86 6.71
C TYR A 71 10.73 4.07 6.04
N PHE A 72 12.02 4.32 6.29
CA PHE A 72 12.70 5.44 5.63
C PHE A 72 12.73 5.25 4.09
N LYS A 73 13.05 4.05 3.63
CA LYS A 73 13.03 3.70 2.21
C LYS A 73 11.61 3.78 1.63
N SER A 74 10.59 3.37 2.37
CA SER A 74 9.21 3.40 1.90
C SER A 74 8.72 4.80 1.56
N PHE A 75 9.11 5.84 2.32
CA PHE A 75 8.74 7.22 1.98
C PHE A 75 9.25 7.65 0.60
N HIS A 76 10.50 7.29 0.28
CA HIS A 76 11.10 7.66 -1.00
C HIS A 76 10.47 6.87 -2.16
N GLU A 77 10.26 5.57 -1.95
CA GLU A 77 9.66 4.71 -2.97
C GLU A 77 8.17 5.04 -3.22
N VAL A 78 7.38 5.36 -2.18
CA VAL A 78 6.00 5.82 -2.38
C VAL A 78 5.94 7.07 -3.24
N ARG A 79 6.84 8.05 -3.06
CA ARG A 79 6.87 9.23 -3.93
C ARG A 79 7.21 8.88 -5.38
N LYS A 80 8.10 7.91 -5.62
CA LYS A 80 8.39 7.42 -6.97
C LYS A 80 7.19 6.71 -7.59
N VAL A 81 6.53 5.84 -6.83
CA VAL A 81 5.34 5.11 -7.28
C VAL A 81 4.20 6.07 -7.55
N ILE A 82 3.97 7.08 -6.72
CA ILE A 82 3.00 8.15 -6.98
C ILE A 82 3.31 8.86 -8.29
N LYS A 83 4.58 9.22 -8.56
CA LYS A 83 4.94 9.87 -9.84
C LYS A 83 4.77 8.95 -11.05
N LYS A 84 5.15 7.67 -10.91
CA LYS A 84 5.06 6.66 -11.98
C LYS A 84 3.60 6.31 -12.29
N PHE A 85 2.83 6.02 -11.25
CA PHE A 85 1.44 5.63 -11.35
C PHE A 85 0.52 6.84 -11.55
N ASN A 86 0.92 8.07 -11.22
CA ASN A 86 0.12 9.29 -11.40
C ASN A 86 -1.36 9.12 -10.98
N PRO A 87 -1.64 8.80 -9.70
CA PRO A 87 -3.00 8.59 -9.21
C PRO A 87 -3.79 9.91 -9.12
N ASP A 88 -5.11 9.79 -9.15
CA ASP A 88 -6.04 10.86 -8.76
C ASP A 88 -6.23 10.88 -7.22
N ILE A 89 -6.15 9.72 -6.57
CA ILE A 89 -6.34 9.54 -5.12
C ILE A 89 -5.26 8.60 -4.58
N VAL A 90 -4.66 8.96 -3.45
CA VAL A 90 -3.89 8.02 -2.63
C VAL A 90 -4.73 7.62 -1.42
N HIS A 91 -4.92 6.32 -1.21
CA HIS A 91 -5.74 5.80 -0.12
C HIS A 91 -4.94 4.78 0.70
N SER A 92 -4.55 5.19 1.90
CA SER A 92 -3.87 4.29 2.83
C SER A 92 -4.86 3.39 3.54
N HIS A 93 -4.48 2.13 3.64
CA HIS A 93 -5.15 1.10 4.39
C HIS A 93 -4.31 0.87 5.65
N TYR A 94 -4.87 1.19 6.80
CA TYR A 94 -4.23 1.25 8.12
C TYR A 94 -3.64 2.64 8.48
N ALA A 95 -3.95 3.15 9.68
CA ALA A 95 -3.54 4.50 10.13
C ALA A 95 -2.04 4.58 10.39
N SER A 96 -1.51 3.58 11.07
CA SER A 96 -0.07 3.44 11.26
C SER A 96 0.59 2.86 10.00
N SER A 97 1.92 2.75 9.98
CA SER A 97 2.67 2.19 8.84
C SER A 97 2.29 2.89 7.52
N TYR A 98 1.43 2.28 6.70
CA TYR A 98 0.94 2.82 5.42
C TYR A 98 0.30 4.19 5.55
N GLY A 99 -0.45 4.47 6.63
CA GLY A 99 -1.04 5.79 6.85
C GLY A 99 0.02 6.87 7.15
N LEU A 100 1.04 6.53 7.94
CA LEU A 100 2.17 7.44 8.17
C LEU A 100 2.96 7.70 6.88
N VAL A 101 3.21 6.66 6.09
CA VAL A 101 3.91 6.78 4.80
C VAL A 101 3.12 7.62 3.79
N GLY A 102 1.81 7.41 3.72
CA GLY A 102 0.92 8.19 2.87
C GLY A 102 0.84 9.66 3.29
N ALA A 103 0.66 9.94 4.58
CA ALA A 103 0.62 11.31 5.09
C ALA A 103 1.93 12.06 4.77
N LEU A 104 3.08 11.41 4.97
CA LEU A 104 4.38 12.00 4.69
C LEU A 104 4.71 12.10 3.19
N SER A 105 3.95 11.43 2.32
CA SER A 105 4.08 11.56 0.85
C SER A 105 3.70 12.96 0.35
N ASN A 106 2.90 13.71 1.13
CA ASN A 106 2.40 15.05 0.79
C ASN A 106 1.59 15.11 -0.52
N PHE A 107 0.92 14.00 -0.88
CA PHE A 107 0.01 13.92 -2.02
C PHE A 107 -1.41 14.30 -1.58
N HIS A 108 -2.18 15.00 -2.43
CA HIS A 108 -3.59 15.31 -2.21
C HIS A 108 -4.41 15.07 -3.50
N PRO A 109 -5.64 14.55 -3.41
CA PRO A 109 -6.34 14.12 -2.19
C PRO A 109 -5.76 12.83 -1.58
N TYR A 110 -5.76 12.79 -0.24
CA TYR A 110 -5.25 11.66 0.54
C TYR A 110 -6.31 11.17 1.52
N LEU A 111 -6.56 9.85 1.51
CA LEU A 111 -7.56 9.18 2.33
C LEU A 111 -6.91 8.13 3.22
N ILE A 112 -7.45 7.90 4.42
CA ILE A 112 -7.04 6.82 5.32
C ILE A 112 -8.27 5.99 5.71
N SER A 113 -8.23 4.72 5.30
CA SER A 113 -8.95 3.57 5.83
C SER A 113 -8.43 3.13 7.21
N VAL A 114 -9.23 3.15 8.27
CA VAL A 114 -8.87 2.52 9.56
C VAL A 114 -9.71 1.27 9.82
N TRP A 115 -9.09 0.23 10.37
CA TRP A 115 -9.79 -1.01 10.77
C TRP A 115 -8.97 -1.85 11.75
N GLY A 116 -9.65 -2.80 12.42
CA GLY A 116 -9.01 -3.74 13.33
C GLY A 116 -8.24 -3.04 14.44
N SER A 117 -6.96 -3.38 14.58
CA SER A 117 -6.06 -2.86 15.61
C SER A 117 -5.68 -1.38 15.48
N ASP A 118 -6.15 -0.66 14.46
CA ASP A 118 -6.08 0.81 14.46
C ASP A 118 -7.04 1.45 15.47
N ILE A 119 -8.12 0.76 15.83
CA ILE A 119 -9.25 1.33 16.58
C ILE A 119 -9.57 0.55 17.86
N TYR A 120 -9.13 -0.70 17.96
CA TYR A 120 -9.39 -1.58 19.11
C TYR A 120 -8.28 -1.54 20.17
#